data_AF-A0A937AV74-F1
#
_entry.id   AF-A0A937AV74-F1
#
_cell.length_a   1.000
_cell.length_b   1.000
_cell.length_c   1.000
_cell.angle_alpha   90.00
_cell.angle_beta   90.00
_cell.angle_gamma   90.00
#
_symmetry.space_group_name_H-M   'P 1'
#
loop_
_entity.id
_entity.type
_entity.pdbx_description
1 polymer ?
#
loop_
_entity_poly.entity_id
_entity_poly.type
_entity_poly.pdbx_seq_one_letter_code
_entity_poly.pdbx_strand_id
1 'polypeptide(L)'
;DSARKVVGGGSVGTGRWVVLLQGIDTEDPLFLQVKQAQDSVLAPYVDHKLQVDHQGQRVVVGQRIIQGSPDIFLGWGEGDGKYFYVRQLADMKGSAKFTEGNDEGVEGFDEYCALCGWALALAHAKSGDPAMIAGYCGTSAALDEAIGKFAMAYAKQTDRDHEALDKARRSGRIRVAAREI
;
A
#
# COMPACT_ATOMS: atom_id res chain seq x y z
N ASP A 1 3.10 2.58 -26.79
CA ASP A 1 4.32 3.10 -26.13
C ASP A 1 4.44 2.63 -24.69
N SER A 2 5.63 2.73 -24.09
CA SER A 2 5.80 2.49 -22.65
C SER A 2 6.77 3.49 -22.03
N ALA A 3 6.51 3.89 -20.78
CA ALA A 3 7.35 4.80 -20.02
C ALA A 3 7.64 4.22 -18.63
N ARG A 4 8.88 4.37 -18.15
CA ARG A 4 9.24 3.96 -16.80
C ARG A 4 8.71 4.99 -15.80
N LYS A 5 7.92 4.54 -14.81
CA LYS A 5 7.35 5.41 -13.77
C LYS A 5 8.17 5.29 -12.49
N VAL A 6 8.93 6.34 -12.18
CA VAL A 6 9.70 6.45 -10.94
C VAL A 6 8.89 7.27 -9.94
N VAL A 7 8.23 6.63 -8.96
CA VAL A 7 7.43 7.32 -7.93
C VAL A 7 7.43 6.58 -6.59
N GLY A 8 7.40 7.33 -5.48
CA GLY A 8 7.11 6.85 -4.12
C GLY A 8 8.29 6.20 -3.39
N GLY A 9 8.44 6.49 -2.09
CA GLY A 9 9.56 5.99 -1.26
C GLY A 9 9.65 4.46 -1.19
N GLY A 10 8.53 3.76 -1.06
CA GLY A 10 8.48 2.30 -0.92
C GLY A 10 8.61 1.50 -2.23
N SER A 11 8.90 2.13 -3.36
CA SER A 11 9.12 1.43 -4.64
C SER A 11 10.31 2.00 -5.42
N VAL A 12 11.16 2.81 -4.78
CA VAL A 12 12.42 3.26 -5.38
C VAL A 12 13.28 2.04 -5.70
N GLY A 13 13.77 1.96 -6.94
CA GLY A 13 14.61 0.86 -7.41
C GLY A 13 13.84 -0.35 -7.96
N THR A 14 12.52 -0.42 -7.83
CA THR A 14 11.73 -1.52 -8.43
C THR A 14 11.28 -1.19 -9.86
N GLY A 15 11.04 -2.25 -10.64
CA GLY A 15 10.52 -2.14 -12.00
C GLY A 15 9.07 -1.63 -11.99
N ARG A 16 8.82 -0.48 -12.61
CA ARG A 16 7.47 0.06 -12.78
C ARG A 16 7.36 0.79 -14.11
N TRP A 17 6.35 0.41 -14.88
CA TRP A 17 6.08 0.97 -16.20
C TRP A 17 4.61 1.37 -16.33
N VAL A 18 4.39 2.36 -17.18
CA VAL A 18 3.09 2.68 -17.75
C VAL A 18 3.14 2.29 -19.22
N VAL A 19 2.16 1.54 -19.67
CA VAL A 19 1.98 1.14 -21.06
C VAL A 19 0.78 1.89 -21.61
N LEU A 20 0.99 2.64 -22.69
CA LEU A 20 -0.06 3.25 -23.48
C LEU A 20 -0.44 2.29 -24.60
N LEU A 21 -1.70 1.86 -24.57
CA LEU A 21 -2.37 1.13 -25.62
C LEU A 21 -3.39 2.09 -26.24
N GLN A 22 -3.41 2.19 -27.56
CA GLN A 22 -4.34 3.05 -28.28
C GLN A 22 -5.35 2.15 -29.01
N GLY A 23 -6.64 2.44 -28.84
CA GLY A 23 -7.73 1.74 -29.50
C GLY A 23 -7.93 2.23 -30.93
N ILE A 24 -9.16 2.62 -31.26
CA ILE A 24 -9.54 3.00 -32.63
C ILE A 24 -8.77 4.26 -33.09
N ASP A 25 -8.64 5.25 -32.21
CA ASP A 25 -7.99 6.52 -32.48
C ASP A 25 -7.35 7.09 -31.20
N THR A 26 -6.89 8.34 -31.27
CA THR A 26 -6.19 9.01 -30.15
C THR A 26 -7.08 9.36 -28.97
N GLU A 27 -8.41 9.33 -29.13
CA GLU A 27 -9.40 9.59 -28.08
C GLU A 27 -9.80 8.31 -27.33
N ASP A 28 -9.24 7.15 -27.70
CA ASP A 28 -9.44 5.87 -27.03
C ASP A 28 -8.12 5.33 -26.39
N PRO A 29 -7.50 6.06 -25.43
CA PRO A 29 -6.29 5.59 -24.77
C PRO A 29 -6.60 4.67 -23.57
N LEU A 30 -5.94 3.52 -23.52
CA LEU A 30 -5.86 2.65 -22.35
C LEU A 30 -4.46 2.70 -21.74
N PHE A 31 -4.40 3.15 -20.49
CA PHE A 31 -3.15 3.13 -19.71
C PHE A 31 -3.15 1.94 -18.76
N LEU A 32 -2.17 1.05 -18.94
CA LEU A 32 -1.88 -0.03 -17.99
C LEU A 32 -0.63 0.30 -17.18
N GLN A 33 -0.60 -0.16 -15.94
CA GLN A 33 0.54 -0.11 -15.06
C GLN A 33 1.07 -1.52 -14.81
N VAL A 34 2.33 -1.72 -15.15
CA VAL A 34 3.09 -2.94 -14.80
C VAL A 34 3.97 -2.60 -13.61
N LYS A 35 3.87 -3.36 -12.52
CA LYS A 35 4.67 -3.13 -11.32
C LYS A 35 5.30 -4.43 -10.83
N GLN A 36 6.59 -4.37 -10.50
CA GLN A 36 7.34 -5.48 -9.95
C GLN A 36 6.75 -5.87 -8.59
N ALA A 37 6.47 -7.15 -8.42
CA ALA A 37 6.10 -7.74 -7.15
C ALA A 37 7.36 -8.34 -6.51
N GLN A 38 7.62 -7.93 -5.27
CA GLN A 38 8.65 -8.51 -4.42
C GLN A 38 8.01 -9.32 -3.30
N ASP A 39 8.84 -10.00 -2.53
CA ASP A 39 8.41 -10.64 -1.30
C ASP A 39 7.75 -9.63 -0.36
N SER A 40 6.81 -10.13 0.44
CA SER A 40 6.15 -9.29 1.44
C SER A 40 7.19 -8.80 2.45
N VAL A 41 7.19 -7.51 2.76
CA VAL A 41 8.00 -6.99 3.89
C VAL A 41 7.60 -7.64 5.22
N LEU A 42 6.36 -8.17 5.31
CA LEU A 42 5.86 -8.91 6.46
C LEU A 42 6.20 -10.40 6.43
N ALA A 43 6.66 -10.95 5.30
CA ALA A 43 6.89 -12.39 5.16
C ALA A 43 7.87 -12.97 6.22
N PRO A 44 8.94 -12.26 6.62
CA PRO A 44 9.84 -12.75 7.67
C PRO A 44 9.25 -12.73 9.09
N TYR A 45 8.12 -12.04 9.30
CA TYR A 45 7.54 -11.76 10.62
C TYR A 45 6.22 -12.49 10.86
N VAL A 46 5.80 -13.34 9.92
CA VAL A 46 4.58 -14.13 10.04
C VAL A 46 4.94 -15.61 10.02
N ASP A 47 4.41 -16.36 10.99
CA ASP A 47 4.64 -17.81 11.09
C ASP A 47 3.89 -18.61 10.00
N HIS A 48 3.05 -17.93 9.23
CA HIS A 48 2.30 -18.51 8.13
C HIS A 48 3.05 -18.41 6.80
N LYS A 49 3.48 -19.55 6.27
CA LYS A 49 4.05 -19.64 4.91
C LYS A 49 2.95 -19.79 3.87
N LEU A 50 2.63 -18.69 3.21
CA LEU A 50 1.84 -18.70 1.99
C LEU A 50 2.57 -19.54 0.94
N GLN A 51 1.92 -20.60 0.44
CA GLN A 51 2.41 -21.41 -0.67
C GLN A 51 2.15 -20.64 -1.97
N VAL A 52 3.01 -19.67 -2.29
CA VAL A 52 2.90 -18.89 -3.52
C VAL A 52 4.27 -18.81 -4.19
N ASP A 53 4.37 -19.44 -5.35
CA ASP A 53 5.61 -19.49 -6.13
C ASP A 53 5.85 -18.20 -6.94
N HIS A 54 4.82 -17.35 -7.10
CA HIS A 54 4.85 -16.15 -7.92
C HIS A 54 4.33 -14.91 -7.18
N GLN A 55 5.20 -13.96 -6.84
CA GLN A 55 4.83 -12.78 -6.04
C GLN A 55 3.77 -11.88 -6.72
N GLY A 56 3.75 -11.82 -8.06
CA GLY A 56 2.69 -11.13 -8.81
C GLY A 56 1.30 -11.75 -8.57
N GLN A 57 1.20 -13.09 -8.57
CA GLN A 57 -0.03 -13.82 -8.26
C GLN A 57 -0.48 -13.52 -6.82
N ARG A 58 0.44 -13.51 -5.84
CA ARG A 58 0.13 -13.17 -4.45
C ARG A 58 -0.59 -11.82 -4.36
N VAL A 59 -0.06 -10.80 -5.04
CA VAL A 59 -0.64 -9.45 -5.03
C VAL A 59 -2.01 -9.43 -5.68
N VAL A 60 -2.17 -10.07 -6.85
CA VAL A 60 -3.44 -10.09 -7.58
C VAL A 60 -4.53 -10.84 -6.83
N VAL A 61 -4.21 -12.02 -6.27
CA VAL A 61 -5.16 -12.80 -5.48
C VAL A 61 -5.61 -12.00 -4.25
N GLY A 62 -4.67 -11.38 -3.53
CA GLY A 62 -5.01 -10.52 -2.38
C GLY A 62 -5.93 -9.37 -2.76
N GLN A 63 -5.66 -8.69 -3.87
CA GLN A 63 -6.51 -7.60 -4.37
C GLN A 63 -7.91 -8.09 -4.76
N ARG A 64 -8.02 -9.20 -5.48
CA ARG A 64 -9.32 -9.77 -5.88
C ARG A 64 -10.18 -10.17 -4.68
N ILE A 65 -9.57 -10.66 -3.60
CA ILE A 65 -10.28 -11.01 -2.37
C ILE A 65 -10.89 -9.76 -1.73
N ILE A 66 -10.10 -8.71 -1.53
CA ILE A 66 -10.54 -7.54 -0.74
C ILE A 66 -11.36 -6.52 -1.56
N GLN A 67 -11.18 -6.45 -2.88
CA GLN A 67 -11.88 -5.49 -3.73
C GLN A 67 -13.28 -5.98 -4.09
N GLY A 68 -14.30 -5.10 -3.96
CA GLY A 68 -15.68 -5.41 -4.37
C GLY A 68 -15.86 -5.51 -5.89
N SER A 69 -15.08 -4.71 -6.64
CA SER A 69 -15.02 -4.75 -8.10
C SER A 69 -13.54 -4.68 -8.51
N PRO A 70 -12.86 -5.81 -8.71
CA PRO A 70 -11.48 -5.81 -9.16
C PRO A 70 -11.41 -5.32 -10.62
N ASP A 71 -10.32 -4.64 -10.93
CA ASP A 71 -10.01 -4.20 -12.28
C ASP A 71 -9.93 -5.40 -13.25
N ILE A 72 -10.59 -5.30 -14.40
CA ILE A 72 -10.63 -6.35 -15.43
C ILE A 72 -9.26 -6.66 -16.01
N PHE A 73 -8.33 -5.71 -15.97
CA PHE A 73 -6.94 -5.85 -16.41
C PHE A 73 -6.01 -6.33 -15.28
N LEU A 74 -6.55 -6.63 -14.09
CA LEU A 74 -5.76 -7.11 -12.97
C LEU A 74 -5.23 -8.52 -13.24
N GLY A 75 -3.95 -8.60 -13.60
CA GLY A 75 -3.24 -9.82 -13.97
C GLY A 75 -1.82 -9.86 -13.44
N TRP A 76 -1.13 -10.99 -13.62
CA TRP A 76 0.27 -11.16 -13.23
C TRP A 76 1.04 -11.90 -14.31
N GLY A 77 2.37 -11.77 -14.26
CA GLY A 77 3.27 -12.49 -15.15
C GLY A 77 4.73 -12.32 -14.72
N GLU A 78 5.61 -12.97 -15.46
CA GLU A 78 7.05 -12.97 -15.22
C GLU A 78 7.78 -12.38 -16.44
N GLY A 79 8.89 -11.69 -16.19
CA GLY A 79 9.82 -11.24 -17.23
C GLY A 79 11.22 -11.08 -16.64
N ASP A 80 12.25 -11.51 -17.36
CA ASP A 80 13.66 -11.46 -16.93
C ASP A 80 13.88 -12.03 -15.50
N GLY A 81 13.21 -13.13 -15.18
CA GLY A 81 13.29 -13.77 -13.86
C GLY A 81 12.68 -12.95 -12.71
N LYS A 82 11.83 -11.97 -13.02
CA LYS A 82 11.14 -11.11 -12.05
C LYS A 82 9.64 -11.22 -12.20
N TYR A 83 8.95 -11.17 -11.07
CA TYR A 83 7.50 -11.20 -11.02
C TYR A 83 6.88 -9.81 -11.11
N PHE A 84 5.79 -9.72 -11.86
CA PHE A 84 5.03 -8.49 -12.09
C PHE A 84 3.55 -8.71 -11.88
N TYR A 85 2.85 -7.62 -11.57
CA TYR A 85 1.41 -7.52 -11.70
C TYR A 85 1.04 -6.33 -12.57
N VAL A 86 -0.08 -6.47 -13.27
CA VAL A 86 -0.61 -5.51 -14.24
C VAL A 86 -1.99 -5.08 -13.77
N ARG A 87 -2.32 -3.81 -13.99
CA ARG A 87 -3.62 -3.22 -13.72
C ARG A 87 -3.80 -1.96 -14.56
N GLN A 88 -5.02 -1.54 -14.83
CA GLN A 88 -5.35 -0.21 -15.33
C GLN A 88 -4.78 0.86 -14.39
N LEU A 89 -4.18 1.89 -15.00
CA LEU A 89 -3.68 3.03 -14.28
C LEU A 89 -4.83 3.97 -13.91
N ALA A 90 -5.34 3.85 -12.68
CA ALA A 90 -6.18 4.88 -12.08
C ALA A 90 -5.28 5.90 -11.35
N ASP A 91 -5.19 7.13 -11.86
CA ASP A 91 -4.50 8.24 -11.19
C ASP A 91 -5.46 9.14 -10.39
N MET A 92 -6.59 8.58 -9.94
CA MET A 92 -7.46 9.24 -8.98
C MET A 92 -6.82 9.17 -7.59
N LYS A 93 -6.07 10.21 -7.23
CA LYS A 93 -5.53 10.38 -5.88
C LYS A 93 -6.46 11.26 -5.06
N GLY A 94 -7.47 10.65 -4.46
CA GLY A 94 -8.15 11.23 -3.30
C GLY A 94 -7.28 11.01 -2.07
N SER A 95 -6.86 12.08 -1.40
CA SER A 95 -6.13 11.98 -0.13
C SER A 95 -6.62 13.07 0.81
N ALA A 96 -6.82 12.76 2.08
CA ALA A 96 -6.94 13.76 3.11
C ALA A 96 -5.56 14.38 3.39
N LYS A 97 -5.49 15.70 3.54
CA LYS A 97 -4.26 16.43 3.88
C LYS A 97 -4.43 17.07 5.25
N PHE A 98 -3.74 16.53 6.24
CA PHE A 98 -3.66 17.12 7.57
C PHE A 98 -2.38 17.94 7.64
N THR A 99 -2.51 19.22 7.96
CA THR A 99 -1.38 20.14 8.09
C THR A 99 -1.26 20.56 9.55
N GLU A 100 -0.06 20.47 10.10
CA GLU A 100 0.21 20.89 11.47
C GLU A 100 -0.19 22.37 11.67
N GLY A 101 -0.94 22.65 12.75
CA GLY A 101 -1.43 24.00 13.06
C GLY A 101 -2.65 24.46 12.24
N ASN A 102 -3.24 23.59 11.42
CA ASN A 102 -4.49 23.88 10.71
C ASN A 102 -5.66 23.08 11.32
N ASP A 103 -6.25 23.61 12.38
CA ASP A 103 -7.36 22.97 13.09
C ASP A 103 -8.63 22.88 12.21
N GLU A 104 -8.85 23.83 11.30
CA GLU A 104 -9.93 23.79 10.31
C GLU A 104 -9.75 22.63 9.32
N GLY A 105 -8.51 22.25 9.01
CA GLY A 105 -8.18 21.12 8.13
C GLY A 105 -8.37 19.74 8.76
N VAL A 106 -8.79 19.67 10.02
CA VAL A 106 -9.14 18.43 10.74
C VAL A 106 -10.66 18.18 10.72
N GLU A 107 -11.45 19.13 10.22
CA GLU A 107 -12.88 18.92 9.96
C GLU A 107 -13.05 17.73 9.00
N GLY A 108 -13.72 16.67 9.45
CA GLY A 108 -13.84 15.42 8.68
C GLY A 108 -12.84 14.31 9.04
N PHE A 109 -11.94 14.52 10.00
CA PHE A 109 -10.93 13.51 10.37
C PHE A 109 -11.55 12.25 10.94
N ASP A 110 -12.59 12.38 11.78
CA ASP A 110 -13.30 11.26 12.36
C ASP A 110 -14.04 10.45 11.28
N GLU A 111 -14.68 11.13 10.32
CA GLU A 111 -15.32 10.50 9.17
C GLU A 111 -14.28 9.79 8.29
N TYR A 112 -13.12 10.41 8.06
CA TYR A 112 -12.03 9.79 7.33
C TYR A 112 -11.52 8.53 8.03
N CYS A 113 -11.31 8.59 9.35
CA CYS A 113 -10.92 7.45 10.17
C CYS A 113 -11.97 6.34 10.13
N ALA A 114 -13.25 6.69 10.22
CA ALA A 114 -14.37 5.76 10.13
C ALA A 114 -14.40 5.06 8.75
N LEU A 115 -14.17 5.78 7.66
CA LEU A 115 -14.08 5.22 6.31
C LEU A 115 -12.88 4.26 6.16
N CYS A 116 -11.72 4.63 6.70
CA CYS A 116 -10.54 3.75 6.71
C CYS A 116 -10.79 2.50 7.55
N GLY A 117 -11.38 2.65 8.73
CA GLY A 117 -11.75 1.53 9.61
C GLY A 117 -12.75 0.59 8.94
N TRP A 118 -13.78 1.14 8.28
CA TRP A 118 -14.76 0.37 7.52
C TRP A 118 -14.11 -0.42 6.37
N ALA A 119 -13.24 0.24 5.57
CA ALA A 119 -12.54 -0.41 4.47
C ALA A 119 -11.63 -1.55 4.97
N LEU A 120 -10.94 -1.35 6.10
CA LEU A 120 -10.10 -2.37 6.72
C LEU A 120 -10.92 -3.55 7.25
N ALA A 121 -12.01 -3.27 7.98
CA ALA A 121 -12.92 -4.28 8.49
C ALA A 121 -13.52 -5.14 7.36
N LEU A 122 -13.93 -4.50 6.25
CA LEU A 122 -14.44 -5.19 5.08
C LEU A 122 -13.35 -6.09 4.44
N ALA A 123 -12.12 -5.58 4.30
CA ALA A 123 -11.02 -6.37 3.76
C ALA A 123 -10.73 -7.62 4.61
N HIS A 124 -10.73 -7.49 5.95
CA HIS A 124 -10.56 -8.61 6.87
C HIS A 124 -11.74 -9.59 6.81
N ALA A 125 -12.98 -9.10 6.80
CA ALA A 125 -14.17 -9.94 6.68
C ALA A 125 -14.20 -10.74 5.37
N LYS A 126 -13.72 -10.17 4.25
CA LYS A 126 -13.66 -10.87 2.94
C LYS A 126 -12.49 -11.86 2.84
N SER A 127 -11.40 -11.65 3.57
CA SER A 127 -10.19 -12.48 3.52
C SER A 127 -10.07 -13.51 4.64
N GLY A 128 -10.93 -13.44 5.65
CA GLY A 128 -10.99 -14.38 6.78
C GLY A 128 -12.41 -14.84 7.09
N ASP A 129 -12.60 -15.37 8.30
CA ASP A 129 -13.92 -15.75 8.81
C ASP A 129 -14.54 -14.56 9.59
N PRO A 130 -15.60 -13.93 9.07
CA PRO A 130 -16.19 -12.76 9.72
C PRO A 130 -16.80 -13.06 11.09
N ALA A 131 -17.33 -14.27 11.31
CA ALA A 131 -17.93 -14.65 12.58
C ALA A 131 -16.85 -14.86 13.66
N MET A 132 -15.75 -15.52 13.30
CA MET A 132 -14.59 -15.68 14.19
C MET A 132 -13.94 -14.34 14.52
N ILE A 133 -13.78 -13.46 13.53
CA ILE A 133 -13.23 -12.12 13.74
C ILE A 133 -14.14 -11.31 14.67
N ALA A 134 -15.45 -11.28 14.40
CA ALA A 134 -16.40 -10.57 15.25
C ALA A 134 -16.41 -11.11 16.69
N GLY A 135 -16.37 -12.43 16.87
CA GLY A 135 -16.29 -13.08 18.18
C GLY A 135 -14.99 -12.75 18.93
N TYR A 136 -13.86 -12.69 18.23
CA TYR A 136 -12.57 -12.29 18.80
C TYR A 136 -12.57 -10.82 19.23
N CYS A 137 -13.12 -9.93 18.41
CA CYS A 137 -13.24 -8.51 18.76
C CYS A 137 -14.16 -8.31 19.97
N GLY A 138 -15.22 -9.11 20.09
CA GLY A 138 -16.21 -9.01 21.15
C GLY A 138 -16.98 -7.68 21.12
N THR A 139 -17.58 -7.32 22.24
CA THR A 139 -18.40 -6.09 22.40
C THR A 139 -17.84 -5.14 23.47
N SER A 140 -16.67 -5.42 24.01
CA SER A 140 -16.02 -4.56 25.01
C SER A 140 -15.06 -3.58 24.35
N ALA A 141 -14.66 -2.53 25.07
CA ALA A 141 -13.68 -1.55 24.59
C ALA A 141 -12.23 -2.08 24.53
N ALA A 142 -12.00 -3.37 24.84
CA ALA A 142 -10.66 -3.93 24.98
C ALA A 142 -9.84 -3.84 23.69
N LEU A 143 -10.46 -4.10 22.53
CA LEU A 143 -9.80 -4.00 21.24
C LEU A 143 -9.47 -2.53 20.90
N ASP A 144 -10.43 -1.63 21.10
CA ASP A 144 -10.27 -0.19 20.82
C ASP A 144 -9.11 0.39 21.64
N GLU A 145 -9.06 0.06 22.93
CA GLU A 145 -7.96 0.45 23.80
C GLU A 145 -6.61 -0.14 23.36
N ALA A 146 -6.59 -1.40 22.93
CA ALA A 146 -5.37 -2.05 22.46
C ALA A 146 -4.84 -1.39 21.18
N ILE A 147 -5.72 -1.09 20.22
CA ILE A 147 -5.37 -0.37 18.99
C ILE A 147 -4.87 1.04 19.32
N GLY A 148 -5.55 1.76 20.23
CA GLY A 148 -5.11 3.09 20.67
C GLY A 148 -3.73 3.07 21.33
N LYS A 149 -3.48 2.11 22.23
CA LYS A 149 -2.17 1.90 22.87
C LYS A 149 -1.10 1.57 21.82
N PHE A 150 -1.40 0.71 20.86
CA PHE A 150 -0.50 0.37 19.76
C PHE A 150 -0.17 1.60 18.90
N ALA A 151 -1.16 2.39 18.51
CA ALA A 151 -0.98 3.60 17.70
C ALA A 151 -0.03 4.60 18.38
N MET A 152 -0.22 4.85 19.68
CA MET A 152 0.66 5.74 20.46
C MET A 152 2.09 5.17 20.61
N ALA A 153 2.23 3.86 20.76
CA ALA A 153 3.55 3.22 20.81
C ALA A 153 4.27 3.28 19.44
N TYR A 154 3.53 3.04 18.35
CA TYR A 154 4.04 3.07 16.99
C TYR A 154 4.44 4.48 16.55
N ALA A 155 3.71 5.52 16.97
CA ALA A 155 4.10 6.92 16.77
C ALA A 155 5.49 7.20 17.37
N LYS A 156 5.71 6.83 18.64
CA LYS A 156 7.02 6.99 19.31
C LYS A 156 8.13 6.20 18.63
N GLN A 157 7.82 5.01 18.12
CA GLN A 157 8.79 4.22 17.35
C GLN A 157 9.16 4.91 16.04
N THR A 158 8.18 5.48 15.34
CA THR A 158 8.39 6.22 14.10
C THR A 158 9.31 7.43 14.30
N ASP A 159 9.12 8.18 15.40
CA ASP A 159 10.00 9.31 15.74
C ASP A 159 11.45 8.85 15.96
N ARG A 160 11.64 7.77 16.71
CA ARG A 160 12.97 7.18 16.97
C ARG A 160 13.64 6.69 15.68
N ASP A 161 12.88 6.07 14.79
CA ASP A 161 13.38 5.58 13.50
C ASP A 161 13.78 6.75 12.59
N HIS A 162 13.01 7.83 12.60
CA HIS A 162 13.35 9.06 11.88
C HIS A 162 14.64 9.70 12.42
N GLU A 163 14.78 9.82 13.75
CA GLU A 163 16.01 10.31 14.38
C GLU A 163 17.23 9.45 14.03
N ALA A 164 17.06 8.11 14.06
CA ALA A 164 18.12 7.18 13.70
C ALA A 164 18.54 7.32 12.23
N LEU A 165 17.56 7.52 11.34
CA LEU A 165 17.80 7.77 9.91
C LEU A 165 18.55 9.09 9.70
N ASP A 166 18.13 10.18 10.35
CA ASP A 166 18.79 11.48 10.21
C ASP A 166 20.21 11.47 10.82
N LYS A 167 20.42 10.78 11.94
CA LYS A 167 21.76 10.56 12.51
C LYS A 167 22.66 9.79 11.55
N ALA A 168 22.12 8.76 10.87
CA ALA A 168 22.85 8.00 9.86
C ALA A 168 23.26 8.88 8.67
N ARG A 169 22.36 9.77 8.23
CA ARG A 169 22.65 10.77 7.19
C ARG A 169 23.75 11.72 7.63
N ARG A 170 23.63 12.34 8.82
CA ARG A 170 24.61 13.33 9.32
C ARG A 170 26.00 12.73 9.54
N SER A 171 26.06 11.47 9.97
CA SER A 171 27.33 10.75 10.17
C SER A 171 27.94 10.20 8.88
N GLY A 172 27.26 10.31 7.74
CA GLY A 172 27.71 9.76 6.47
C GLY A 172 27.62 8.22 6.37
N ARG A 173 26.99 7.56 7.35
CA ARG A 173 26.77 6.10 7.32
C ARG A 173 25.90 5.66 6.14
N ILE A 174 24.96 6.52 5.74
CA ILE A 174 24.14 6.31 4.54
C ILE A 174 24.39 7.42 3.52
N ARG A 175 24.43 7.04 2.25
CA ARG A 175 24.50 8.00 1.15
C ARG A 175 23.14 8.63 0.93
N VAL A 176 23.09 9.96 0.95
CA VAL A 176 21.88 10.72 0.62
C VAL A 176 22.09 11.42 -0.70
N ALA A 177 21.04 11.52 -1.51
CA ALA A 177 21.08 12.23 -2.78
C ALA A 177 21.52 13.68 -2.52
N ALA A 178 22.44 14.19 -3.35
CA ALA A 178 22.79 15.60 -3.31
C ALA A 178 21.53 16.41 -3.66
N ARG A 179 21.32 17.52 -2.96
CA ARG A 179 20.29 18.48 -3.34
C ARG A 179 20.78 19.12 -4.64
N GLU A 180 20.17 18.80 -5.78
CA GLU A 180 20.34 19.63 -6.98
C GLU A 180 19.79 21.02 -6.63
N ILE A 181 20.65 22.04 -6.81
CA ILE A 181 20.32 23.45 -6.63
C ILE A 181 19.69 23.95 -7.92
#